data_AF-A0AAW3BM62-F1
#
_entry.id   AF-A0AAW3BM62-F1
#
_cell.length_a   1.000
_cell.length_b   1.000
_cell.length_c   1.000
_cell.angle_alpha   90.00
_cell.angle_beta   90.00
_cell.angle_gamma   90.00
#
_symmetry.space_group_name_H-M   'P 1'
#
loop_
_entity.id
_entity.type
_entity.pdbx_description
1 polymer ?
#
loop_
_entity_poly.entity_id
_entity_poly.type
_entity_poly.pdbx_seq_one_letter_code
_entity_poly.pdbx_strand_id
1 'polypeptide(L)' 'MGLFLGTFIFILLGAAGALSAPLWAKSQVDLVRVLCAVAAFCCWMSWVLIYMAQMNPLLLPTRSIQRE' A
#
# COMPACT_ATOMS: atom_id res chain seq x y z
N MET A 1 15.49 3.44 -3.53
CA MET A 1 15.40 2.27 -2.62
C MET A 1 14.01 2.08 -2.02
N GLY A 2 13.21 3.12 -1.76
CA GLY A 2 11.87 2.98 -1.15
C GLY A 2 10.83 2.22 -1.97
N LEU A 3 10.74 2.45 -3.28
CA LEU A 3 9.67 1.90 -4.13
C LEU A 3 9.68 0.36 -4.20
N PHE A 4 10.85 -0.25 -4.48
CA PHE A 4 10.98 -1.70 -4.58
C PHE A 4 10.75 -2.39 -3.23
N LEU A 5 11.31 -1.84 -2.15
CA LEU A 5 11.12 -2.38 -0.80
C LEU A 5 9.65 -2.30 -0.36
N GLY A 6 9.00 -1.15 -0.56
CA GLY A 6 7.57 -1.00 -0.23
C GLY A 6 6.70 -1.95 -1.04
N THR A 7 6.96 -2.08 -2.34
CA THR A 7 6.24 -3.03 -3.21
C THR A 7 6.40 -4.48 -2.73
N PHE A 8 7.62 -4.88 -2.37
CA PHE A 8 7.89 -6.20 -1.81
C PHE A 8 7.12 -6.44 -0.50
N ILE A 9 7.05 -5.45 0.39
CA ILE A 9 6.26 -5.56 1.64
C ILE A 9 4.77 -5.76 1.34
N PHE A 10 4.19 -5.00 0.42
CA PHE A 10 2.77 -5.17 0.06
C PHE A 10 2.48 -6.53 -0.59
N ILE A 11 3.40 -7.06 -1.40
CA ILE A 11 3.30 -8.42 -1.94
C ILE A 11 3.30 -9.45 -0.81
N LEU A 12 4.21 -9.33 0.16
CA LEU A 12 4.28 -10.24 1.31
C LEU A 12 3.01 -10.17 2.16
N LEU A 13 2.48 -8.98 2.43
CA LEU A 13 1.26 -8.79 3.21
C LEU A 13 0.03 -9.36 2.48
N GLY A 14 -0.11 -9.10 1.18
CA GLY A 14 -1.19 -9.66 0.38
C GLY A 14 -1.14 -11.19 0.30
N ALA A 15 0.06 -11.75 0.10
CA ALA A 15 0.28 -13.19 0.09
C ALA A 15 -0.01 -13.83 1.46
N ALA A 16 0.49 -13.24 2.55
CA ALA A 16 0.21 -13.72 3.91
C ALA A 16 -1.29 -13.67 4.24
N GLY A 17 -1.98 -12.59 3.85
CA GLY A 17 -3.43 -12.46 4.00
C GLY A 17 -4.21 -13.55 3.25
N ALA A 18 -3.89 -13.77 1.97
CA ALA A 18 -4.56 -14.77 1.15
C ALA A 18 -4.23 -16.22 1.57
N LEU A 19 -2.97 -16.52 1.90
CA LEU A 19 -2.55 -17.87 2.32
C LEU A 19 -3.05 -18.23 3.72
N SER A 20 -3.26 -17.25 4.59
CA SER A 20 -3.88 -17.48 5.91
C SER A 20 -5.39 -17.71 5.84
N ALA A 21 -6.06 -17.39 4.73
CA ALA A 21 -7.51 -17.49 4.58
C ALA A 21 -8.13 -18.82 5.06
N PRO A 22 -7.55 -20.01 4.80
CA PRO A 22 -8.11 -21.29 5.28
C PRO A 22 -8.11 -21.43 6.81
N LEU A 23 -7.31 -20.65 7.53
CA LEU A 23 -7.20 -20.71 9.00
C LEU A 23 -8.36 -20.00 9.70
N TRP A 24 -9.00 -19.02 9.04
CA TRP A 24 -10.01 -18.15 9.68
C TRP A 24 -11.30 -17.99 8.88
N ALA A 25 -11.29 -18.25 7.57
CA ALA A 25 -12.49 -18.23 6.75
C ALA A 25 -13.22 -19.58 6.84
N LYS A 26 -14.48 -19.58 7.31
CA LYS A 26 -15.26 -20.81 7.53
C LYS A 26 -15.68 -21.52 6.24
N SER A 27 -16.33 -20.81 5.32
CA SER A 27 -16.85 -21.39 4.07
C SER A 27 -16.49 -20.60 2.81
N GLN A 28 -16.04 -19.35 2.95
CA GLN A 28 -15.82 -18.42 1.85
C GLN A 28 -14.32 -18.13 1.63
N VAL A 29 -13.49 -19.18 1.67
CA VAL A 29 -12.02 -19.07 1.60
C VAL A 29 -11.59 -18.36 0.32
N ASP A 30 -12.17 -18.69 -0.83
CA ASP A 30 -11.78 -18.10 -2.11
C ASP A 30 -12.21 -16.64 -2.25
N LEU A 31 -13.40 -16.28 -1.74
CA LEU A 31 -13.80 -14.88 -1.65
C LEU A 31 -12.83 -14.08 -0.78
N VAL A 32 -12.47 -14.62 0.39
CA VAL A 32 -11.53 -13.97 1.31
C VAL A 32 -10.16 -13.79 0.68
N ARG A 33 -9.64 -14.78 -0.04
CA ARG A 33 -8.38 -14.68 -0.80
C ARG A 33 -8.40 -13.53 -1.80
N VAL A 34 -9.48 -13.43 -2.58
CA VAL A 34 -9.65 -12.35 -3.56
C VAL A 34 -9.74 -11.00 -2.88
N LEU A 35 -10.53 -10.88 -1.80
CA LEU A 35 -10.64 -9.64 -1.04
C LEU A 35 -9.30 -9.20 -0.45
N CYS A 36 -8.51 -10.12 0.12
CA CYS A 36 -7.17 -9.82 0.62
C CYS A 36 -6.24 -9.32 -0.51
N ALA A 37 -6.26 -9.97 -1.67
CA ALA A 37 -5.43 -9.58 -2.81
C ALA A 37 -5.82 -8.19 -3.36
N VAL A 38 -7.13 -7.94 -3.54
CA VAL A 38 -7.64 -6.65 -4.03
C VAL A 38 -7.38 -5.53 -3.02
N ALA A 39 -7.57 -5.78 -1.73
CA ALA A 39 -7.28 -4.81 -0.69
C ALA A 39 -5.79 -4.45 -0.66
N ALA A 40 -4.90 -5.45 -0.70
CA ALA A 40 -3.46 -5.22 -0.74
C ALA A 40 -3.05 -4.41 -1.98
N PHE A 41 -3.62 -4.71 -3.15
CA PHE A 41 -3.39 -3.97 -4.38
C PHE A 41 -3.88 -2.52 -4.29
N CYS A 42 -5.08 -2.28 -3.76
CA CYS A 42 -5.63 -0.93 -3.57
C CYS A 42 -4.77 -0.09 -2.63
N CYS A 43 -4.38 -0.66 -1.48
CA CYS A 43 -3.50 0.03 -0.53
C CYS A 43 -2.12 0.32 -1.12
N TRP A 44 -1.53 -0.65 -1.85
CA TRP A 44 -0.27 -0.45 -2.56
C TRP A 44 -0.40 0.64 -3.63
N MET A 45 -1.48 0.66 -4.40
CA MET A 45 -1.74 1.65 -5.44
C MET A 45 -1.83 3.06 -4.85
N SER A 46 -2.60 3.23 -3.78
CA SER A 46 -2.70 4.53 -3.09
C SER A 46 -1.32 5.00 -2.61
N TRP A 47 -0.56 4.12 -1.96
CA TRP A 47 0.77 4.42 -1.47
C TRP A 47 1.76 4.77 -2.59
N VAL A 48 1.81 3.98 -3.67
CA VAL A 48 2.79 4.19 -4.75
C VAL A 48 2.52 5.48 -5.52
N LEU A 49 1.25 5.85 -5.71
CA LEU A 49 0.88 7.11 -6.36
C LEU A 49 1.34 8.32 -5.53
N ILE A 50 1.11 8.31 -4.22
CA ILE A 50 1.55 9.38 -3.31
C ILE A 50 3.08 9.45 -3.28
N TYR A 51 3.76 8.30 -3.19
CA TYR A 51 5.22 8.23 -3.20
C TYR A 51 5.81 8.79 -4.51
N MET A 52 5.24 8.41 -5.66
CA MET A 52 5.70 8.91 -6.96
C MET A 52 5.46 10.41 -7.14
N ALA A 53 4.35 10.94 -6.63
CA ALA A 53 4.07 12.38 -6.66
C ALA A 53 5.13 13.23 -5.93
N GLN A 54 5.88 12.63 -5.01
CA GLN A 54 6.89 13.31 -4.19
C GLN A 54 8.34 13.08 -4.67
N MET A 55 8.60 12.19 -5.64
CA MET A 55 9.98 11.85 -6.02
C MET A 55 10.72 12.96 -6.75
N ASN A 56 10.02 13.77 -7.55
CA ASN A 56 10.58 14.93 -8.26
C ASN A 56 9.57 16.09 -8.19
N PRO A 57 9.44 16.74 -7.02
CA PRO A 57 8.42 17.76 -6.83
C PRO A 57 8.75 19.01 -7.67
N LEU A 58 7.77 19.50 -8.42
CA LEU A 58 7.89 20.74 -9.19
C LEU A 58 7.72 21.98 -8.30
N LEU A 59 6.98 21.83 -7.19
CA LEU A 59 6.70 22.89 -6.24
C LEU A 59 7.31 22.51 -4.89
N LEU A 60 8.13 23.40 -4.36
CA LEU A 60 8.67 23.30 -3.01
C LEU A 60 7.72 24.01 -2.03
N PRO A 61 7.57 23.50 -0.80
CA PRO A 61 6.77 24.17 0.21
C PRO A 61 7.39 25.53 0.55
N THR A 62 6.62 26.60 0.38
CA THR A 62 6.99 27.94 0.84
C THR A 62 6.22 28.25 2.12
N ARG A 63 6.90 28.87 3.10
CA ARG A 63 6.28 29.22 4.39
C ARG A 63 6.57 30.69 4.67
N SER A 64 5.54 31.51 4.80
CA SER A 64 5.65 32.92 5.20
C SER A 64 5.55 33.02 6.73
N ILE A 65 6.61 32.64 7.45
CA ILE A 65 6.69 32.95 8.88
C ILE A 65 7.15 34.40 8.99
N GLN A 66 6.25 35.30 9.41
CA GLN A 66 6.65 36.60 9.96
C GLN A 66 7.29 36.33 11.31
N ARG A 67 8.59 36.63 11.47
CA ARG A 67 9.19 36.75 12.81
C ARG A 67 8.58 38.01 13.42
N GLU A 68 7.83 37.84 14.51
CA GLU A 68 7.48 38.94 15.41
C GLU A 68 8.74 39.62 15.97
#